data_AF-A0A7I0J5R3-F1
#
_entry.id   AF-A0A7I0J5R3-F1
#
_cell.length_a   1.000
_cell.length_b   1.000
_cell.length_c   1.000
_cell.angle_alpha   90.00
_cell.angle_beta   90.00
_cell.angle_gamma   90.00
#
_symmetry.space_group_name_H-M   'P 1'
#
loop_
_entity.id
_entity.type
_entity.pdbx_description
1 polymer ?
#
loop_
_entity_poly.entity_id
_entity_poly.type
_entity_poly.pdbx_seq_one_letter_code
_entity_poly.pdbx_strand_id
1 'polypeptide(L)'
;SIRRKNAERRQVLLQALADHLGSRVTVAGADTGLHVVAWMNGITAEREPEIIAAARADGIGLYPVSPLYDPGEPQPGTAGFILGYAGLDTEA
;
A
#
# COMPACT_ATOMS: atom_id res chain seq x y z
N SER A 1 1.47 -0.24 24.69
CA SER A 1 1.77 -1.55 24.08
C SER A 1 2.09 -1.35 22.61
N ILE A 2 3.00 -2.14 22.05
CA ILE A 2 3.35 -2.16 20.61
C ILE A 2 2.09 -2.33 19.75
N ARG A 3 1.18 -3.22 20.17
CA ARG A 3 -0.10 -3.46 19.48
C ARG A 3 -0.95 -2.19 19.32
N ARG A 4 -1.02 -1.36 20.37
CA ARG A 4 -1.79 -0.09 20.34
C ARG A 4 -1.15 0.92 19.38
N LYS A 5 0.17 1.11 19.46
CA LYS A 5 0.89 2.02 18.55
C LYS A 5 0.72 1.63 17.08
N ASN A 6 0.78 0.33 16.78
CA ASN A 6 0.58 -0.15 15.42
C ASN A 6 -0.86 0.00 14.94
N ALA A 7 -1.85 -0.08 15.83
CA ALA A 7 -3.24 0.23 15.49
C ALA A 7 -3.42 1.72 15.17
N GLU A 8 -2.82 2.62 15.97
CA GLU A 8 -2.84 4.07 15.74
C GLU A 8 -2.18 4.44 14.39
N ARG A 9 -0.98 3.91 14.13
CA ARG A 9 -0.26 4.10 12.84
C ARG A 9 -1.05 3.59 11.66
N ARG A 10 -1.66 2.40 11.79
CA ARG A 10 -2.54 1.85 10.76
C ARG A 10 -3.73 2.77 10.50
N GLN A 11 -4.36 3.29 11.56
CA GLN A 11 -5.50 4.20 11.42
C GLN A 11 -5.11 5.49 10.69
N VAL A 12 -3.97 6.09 11.02
CA VAL A 12 -3.45 7.28 10.31
C VAL A 12 -3.21 6.99 8.83
N LEU A 13 -2.58 5.87 8.50
CA LEU A 13 -2.36 5.47 7.10
C LEU A 13 -3.68 5.26 6.35
N LEU A 14 -4.65 4.56 6.94
CA LEU A 14 -5.94 4.32 6.32
C LEU A 14 -6.72 5.62 6.09
N GLN A 15 -6.66 6.54 7.05
CA GLN A 15 -7.31 7.85 6.93
C GLN A 15 -6.67 8.67 5.80
N ALA A 16 -5.33 8.74 5.74
CA ALA A 16 -4.64 9.45 4.66
C ALA A 16 -4.95 8.87 3.28
N LEU A 17 -5.02 7.53 3.15
CA LEU A 17 -5.42 6.89 1.90
C LEU A 17 -6.87 7.25 1.51
N ALA A 18 -7.79 7.26 2.47
CA ALA A 18 -9.17 7.65 2.23
C ALA A 18 -9.29 9.13 1.82
N ASP A 19 -8.61 10.03 2.53
CA ASP A 19 -8.69 11.47 2.31
C ASP A 19 -8.06 11.88 0.96
N HIS A 20 -6.92 11.28 0.60
CA HIS A 20 -6.19 11.66 -0.60
C HIS A 20 -6.60 10.89 -1.84
N LEU A 21 -6.97 9.61 -1.73
CA LEU A 21 -7.26 8.75 -2.88
C LEU A 21 -8.74 8.39 -2.98
N GLY A 22 -9.46 8.30 -1.87
CA GLY A 22 -10.88 7.99 -1.84
C GLY A 22 -11.21 6.69 -2.59
N SER A 23 -12.18 6.74 -3.50
CA SER A 23 -12.59 5.58 -4.32
C SER A 23 -11.54 5.09 -5.32
N ARG A 24 -10.41 5.81 -5.48
CA ARG A 24 -9.30 5.40 -6.35
C ARG A 24 -8.40 4.34 -5.72
N VAL A 25 -8.60 4.02 -4.44
CA VAL A 25 -7.85 2.97 -3.75
C VAL A 25 -8.79 1.97 -3.07
N THR A 26 -8.45 0.68 -3.16
CA THR A 26 -9.07 -0.37 -2.35
C THR A 26 -8.00 -0.94 -1.41
N VAL A 27 -8.25 -0.92 -0.10
CA VAL A 27 -7.29 -1.41 0.89
C VAL A 27 -7.68 -2.80 1.40
N ALA A 28 -6.71 -3.71 1.46
CA ALA A 28 -6.86 -5.06 1.99
C ALA A 28 -5.85 -5.35 3.13
N GLY A 29 -6.19 -6.29 4.02
CA GLY A 29 -5.29 -6.80 5.06
C GLY A 29 -5.15 -5.93 6.31
N ALA A 30 -6.11 -5.04 6.58
CA ALA A 30 -6.03 -4.09 7.70
C ALA A 30 -6.32 -4.67 9.10
N ASP A 31 -6.51 -5.98 9.24
CA ASP A 31 -6.97 -6.59 10.50
C ASP A 31 -5.82 -6.86 11.49
N THR A 32 -4.63 -7.26 11.01
CA THR A 32 -3.47 -7.57 11.86
C THR A 32 -2.15 -7.31 11.12
N GLY A 33 -1.01 -7.34 11.83
CA GLY A 33 0.32 -7.26 11.21
C GLY A 33 0.96 -5.87 11.24
N LEU A 34 1.73 -5.56 10.19
CA LEU A 34 2.60 -4.37 10.06
C LEU A 34 2.51 -3.70 8.69
N HIS A 35 1.63 -4.17 7.81
CA HIS A 35 1.41 -3.61 6.47
C HIS A 35 -0.04 -3.76 6.02
N VAL A 36 -0.40 -3.05 4.97
CA VAL A 36 -1.64 -3.22 4.20
C VAL A 36 -1.30 -3.36 2.72
N VAL A 37 -2.25 -3.85 1.92
CA VAL A 37 -2.18 -3.78 0.46
C VAL A 37 -3.10 -2.68 -0.04
N ALA A 38 -2.56 -1.76 -0.85
CA ALA A 38 -3.32 -0.71 -1.52
C ALA A 38 -3.41 -1.03 -3.02
N TRP A 39 -4.62 -1.33 -3.49
CA TRP A 39 -4.94 -1.56 -4.90
C TRP A 39 -5.35 -0.25 -5.56
N MET A 40 -4.69 0.11 -6.66
CA MET A 40 -4.93 1.37 -7.37
C MET A 40 -6.03 1.18 -8.41
N ASN A 41 -7.27 1.49 -8.04
CA ASN A 41 -8.45 1.23 -8.87
C ASN A 41 -8.34 1.93 -10.23
N GLY A 42 -8.48 1.17 -11.32
CA GLY A 42 -8.38 1.67 -12.68
C GLY A 42 -6.95 1.87 -13.18
N ILE A 43 -5.93 1.46 -12.42
CA ILE A 43 -4.53 1.50 -12.83
C ILE A 43 -4.05 0.07 -13.04
N THR A 44 -3.53 -0.21 -14.22
CA THR A 44 -3.07 -1.55 -14.57
C THR A 44 -1.71 -1.88 -13.94
N ALA A 45 -1.44 -3.16 -13.71
CA ALA A 45 -0.21 -3.61 -13.06
C ALA A 45 1.07 -3.25 -13.87
N GLU A 46 0.97 -3.11 -15.19
CA GLU A 46 2.11 -2.71 -16.04
C GLU A 46 2.63 -1.30 -15.71
N ARG A 47 1.84 -0.49 -15.02
CA ARG A 47 2.23 0.86 -14.58
C ARG A 47 2.92 0.89 -13.23
N GLU A 48 3.03 -0.24 -12.53
CA GLU A 48 3.73 -0.33 -11.25
C GLU A 48 5.16 0.24 -11.31
N PRO A 49 6.00 -0.06 -12.32
CA PRO A 49 7.37 0.47 -12.39
C PRO A 49 7.43 2.00 -12.46
N GLU A 50 6.52 2.63 -13.23
CA GLU A 50 6.45 4.09 -13.35
C GLU A 50 6.08 4.75 -12.02
N ILE A 51 5.09 4.18 -11.33
CA ILE A 51 4.62 4.68 -10.04
C ILE A 51 5.70 4.52 -8.97
N ILE A 52 6.39 3.38 -8.94
CA ILE A 52 7.51 3.14 -8.02
C ILE A 52 8.63 4.14 -8.27
N ALA A 53 8.98 4.40 -9.54
CA ALA A 53 10.01 5.37 -9.87
C ALA A 53 9.64 6.79 -9.44
N ALA A 54 8.40 7.23 -9.70
CA ALA A 54 7.90 8.53 -9.27
C ALA A 54 7.88 8.66 -7.73
N ALA A 55 7.33 7.67 -7.04
CA ALA A 55 7.30 7.64 -5.57
C ALA A 55 8.72 7.69 -4.98
N ARG A 56 9.66 6.96 -5.58
CA ARG A 56 11.05 6.96 -5.13
C ARG A 56 11.72 8.33 -5.28
N ALA A 57 11.40 9.08 -6.34
CA ALA A 57 11.90 10.44 -6.52
C ALA A 57 11.42 11.38 -5.39
N ASP A 58 10.25 11.10 -4.82
CA ASP A 58 9.67 11.80 -3.67
C ASP A 58 10.06 11.17 -2.31
N GLY A 59 11.01 10.22 -2.30
CA GLY A 59 11.47 9.56 -1.07
C GLY A 59 10.53 8.48 -0.52
N ILE A 60 9.52 8.06 -1.29
CA ILE A 60 8.54 7.05 -0.90
C ILE A 60 8.96 5.68 -1.46
N GLY A 61 9.14 4.71 -0.57
CA GLY A 61 9.36 3.31 -0.95
C GLY A 61 8.04 2.58 -1.18
N LEU A 62 7.80 2.11 -2.41
CA LEU A 62 6.65 1.26 -2.76
C LEU A 62 7.13 -0.13 -3.18
N TYR A 63 6.45 -1.17 -2.69
CA TYR A 63 6.75 -2.56 -3.01
C TYR A 63 5.56 -3.17 -3.79
N PRO A 64 5.75 -3.55 -5.07
CA PRO A 64 4.67 -4.07 -5.88
C PRO A 64 4.23 -5.47 -5.43
N VAL A 65 2.97 -5.79 -5.65
CA VAL A 65 2.37 -7.09 -5.32
C VAL A 65 2.65 -8.12 -6.42
N SER A 66 2.72 -7.71 -7.69
CA SER A 66 2.84 -8.61 -8.85
C SER A 66 3.97 -9.66 -8.73
N PRO A 67 5.20 -9.34 -8.24
CA PRO A 67 6.28 -10.32 -8.12
C PRO A 67 6.06 -11.37 -7.02
N LEU A 68 5.03 -11.24 -6.19
CA LEU A 68 4.74 -12.15 -5.07
C LEU A 68 3.78 -13.28 -5.47
N TYR A 69 3.26 -13.26 -6.70
CA TYR A 69 2.42 -14.31 -7.24
C TYR A 69 3.28 -15.46 -7.76
N ASP A 70 2.72 -16.67 -7.73
CA ASP A 70 3.34 -17.83 -8.40
C ASP A 70 3.44 -17.53 -9.91
N PRO A 71 4.61 -17.67 -10.55
CA PRO A 71 4.77 -17.45 -11.99
C PRO A 71 3.86 -18.30 -12.88
N GLY A 72 3.34 -19.43 -12.38
CA GLY A 72 2.39 -20.28 -13.09
C GLY A 72 0.92 -19.86 -12.98
N GLU A 73 0.60 -18.90 -12.12
CA GLU A 73 -0.77 -18.46 -11.82
C GLU A 73 -1.07 -17.08 -12.46
N PRO A 74 -2.35 -16.75 -12.69
CA PRO A 74 -2.73 -15.43 -13.15
C PRO A 74 -2.25 -14.32 -12.21
N GLN A 75 -1.51 -13.36 -12.76
CA GLN A 75 -1.10 -12.15 -12.06
C GLN A 75 -2.27 -11.16 -11.91
N PRO A 76 -2.23 -10.28 -10.90
CA PRO A 76 -3.24 -9.23 -10.78
C PRO A 76 -3.16 -8.26 -11.97
N GLY A 77 -4.32 -7.94 -12.56
CA GLY A 77 -4.40 -6.93 -13.63
C GLY A 77 -4.35 -5.49 -13.13
N THR A 78 -4.50 -5.28 -11.82
CA THR A 78 -4.54 -3.96 -11.16
C THR A 78 -3.25 -3.76 -10.38
N ALA A 79 -2.64 -2.57 -10.47
CA ALA A 79 -1.47 -2.21 -9.68
C ALA A 79 -1.76 -2.30 -8.18
N GLY A 80 -0.91 -3.02 -7.45
CA GLY A 80 -1.04 -3.22 -6.01
C GLY A 80 0.28 -2.99 -5.29
N PHE A 81 0.23 -2.29 -4.16
CA PHE A 81 1.42 -1.99 -3.37
C PHE A 81 1.27 -2.42 -1.91
N ILE A 82 2.32 -3.02 -1.36
CA ILE A 82 2.45 -3.26 0.08
C ILE A 82 2.97 -1.99 0.75
N LEU A 83 2.19 -1.50 1.73
CA LEU A 83 2.52 -0.32 2.51
C LEU A 83 2.76 -0.71 3.97
N GLY A 84 4.01 -0.65 4.42
CA GLY A 84 4.38 -0.90 5.81
C GLY A 84 4.10 0.29 6.72
N TYR A 85 3.48 0.08 7.88
CA TYR A 85 3.16 1.14 8.85
C TYR A 85 3.95 1.07 10.16
N ALA A 86 4.78 0.05 10.36
CA ALA A 86 5.53 -0.14 11.60
C ALA A 86 6.55 0.96 11.90
N GLY A 87 7.08 1.60 10.86
CA GLY A 87 8.06 2.69 10.94
C GLY A 87 7.46 4.08 10.78
N LEU A 88 6.15 4.20 10.59
CA LEU A 88 5.48 5.50 10.43
C LEU A 88 5.26 6.15 11.78
N ASP A 89 5.33 7.48 11.82
CA ASP A 89 4.86 8.27 12.96
C ASP A 89 3.42 8.72 12.75
N THR A 90 2.73 8.98 13.85
CA THR A 90 1.31 9.38 13.87
C THR A 90 1.13 10.89 13.82
N GLU A 91 2.23 11.64 13.92
CA GLU A 91 2.28 13.09 13.72
C GLU A 91 2.76 13.35 12.29
N ALA A 92 2.06 14.22 11.58
CA ALA A 92 2.42 14.70 10.25
C ALA A 92 3.22 16.01 10.37
#